data_AF-W1Y0Q1-F1
#
_entry.id   AF-W1Y0Q1-F1
#
_cell.length_a   1.000
_cell.length_b   1.000
_cell.length_c   1.000
_cell.angle_alpha   90.00
_cell.angle_beta   90.00
_cell.angle_gamma   90.00
#
_symmetry.space_group_name_H-M   'P 1'
#
loop_
_entity.id
_entity.type
_entity.pdbx_description
1 polymer ?
#
loop_
_entity_poly.entity_id
_entity_poly.type
_entity_poly.pdbx_seq_one_letter_code
_entity_poly.pdbx_strand_id
1 'polypeptide(L)'
;MENKESYIYEFFGDFWVNNRNYQIEVGMPTKYKTIEEAKGDNSSLRFVKHDEHIVLVIYSNWKQGMISGKWHENVAGEVLDIIKWEDWYRYKISMAKEEGIEGVGDSDSGYVPSATNWDELFDVKNKEDTWGCTVESLAYSICKYFN
;
A
#
# COMPACT_ATOMS: atom_id res chain seq x y z
N MET A 1 24.43 -6.69 -25.49
CA MET A 1 23.59 -5.80 -24.68
C MET A 1 23.89 -6.12 -23.24
N GLU A 2 24.39 -5.18 -22.45
CA GLU A 2 24.54 -5.40 -21.00
C GLU A 2 23.15 -5.39 -20.39
N ASN A 3 22.76 -6.49 -19.73
CA ASN A 3 21.57 -6.52 -18.89
C ASN A 3 21.74 -5.46 -17.81
N LYS A 4 21.01 -4.35 -17.91
CA LYS A 4 21.00 -3.34 -16.87
C LYS A 4 20.11 -3.84 -15.76
N GLU A 5 20.76 -4.34 -14.70
CA GLU A 5 20.10 -4.72 -13.46
C GLU A 5 19.38 -3.51 -12.87
N SER A 6 18.18 -3.74 -12.36
CA SER A 6 17.39 -2.75 -11.62
C SER A 6 16.76 -3.42 -10.39
N TYR A 7 16.35 -2.63 -9.42
CA TYR A 7 15.76 -3.11 -8.18
C TYR A 7 14.39 -2.48 -7.98
N ILE A 8 13.43 -3.26 -7.51
CA ILE A 8 12.07 -2.82 -7.20
C ILE A 8 11.85 -3.03 -5.70
N TYR A 9 11.30 -2.01 -5.06
CA TYR A 9 10.79 -2.11 -3.70
C TYR A 9 9.37 -2.70 -3.75
N GLU A 10 9.13 -3.75 -2.98
CA GLU A 10 7.79 -4.33 -2.77
C GLU A 10 7.30 -3.92 -1.38
N PHE A 11 6.17 -3.21 -1.35
CA PHE A 11 5.54 -2.73 -0.14
C PHE A 11 4.60 -3.79 0.41
N PHE A 12 4.69 -4.05 1.72
CA PHE A 12 3.76 -4.88 2.47
C PHE A 12 3.20 -4.05 3.62
N GLY A 13 1.89 -3.91 3.68
CA GLY A 13 1.26 -3.11 4.72
C GLY A 13 -0.14 -3.57 5.07
N ASP A 14 -0.76 -2.85 5.99
CA ASP A 14 -2.14 -3.10 6.39
C ASP A 14 -2.97 -1.81 6.50
N PHE A 15 -4.28 -1.98 6.50
CA PHE A 15 -5.25 -0.89 6.62
C PHE A 15 -6.56 -1.41 7.22
N TRP A 16 -7.25 -0.51 7.94
CA TRP A 16 -8.48 -0.84 8.63
C TRP A 16 -9.70 -0.24 7.94
N VAL A 17 -10.72 -1.06 7.71
CA VAL A 17 -12.01 -0.62 7.17
C VAL A 17 -13.13 -1.48 7.76
N ASN A 18 -14.24 -0.84 8.14
CA ASN A 18 -15.41 -1.51 8.71
C ASN A 18 -15.08 -2.48 9.87
N ASN A 19 -14.21 -2.05 10.80
CA ASN A 19 -13.70 -2.83 11.94
C ASN A 19 -13.01 -4.15 11.55
N ARG A 20 -12.40 -4.20 10.37
CA ARG A 20 -11.61 -5.35 9.92
C ARG A 20 -10.24 -4.85 9.45
N ASN A 21 -9.21 -5.64 9.73
CA ASN A 21 -7.87 -5.38 9.23
C ASN A 21 -7.65 -6.10 7.90
N TYR A 22 -7.08 -5.41 6.93
CA TYR A 22 -6.71 -5.93 5.63
C TYR A 22 -5.23 -5.74 5.38
N GLN A 23 -4.59 -6.74 4.80
CA GLN A 23 -3.20 -6.68 4.35
C GLN A 23 -3.16 -6.40 2.85
N ILE A 24 -2.14 -5.67 2.41
CA ILE A 24 -1.91 -5.37 1.00
C ILE A 24 -0.43 -5.52 0.63
N GLU A 25 -0.20 -6.13 -0.53
CA GLU A 25 1.11 -6.22 -1.19
C GLU A 25 1.06 -5.46 -2.52
N VAL A 26 2.02 -4.57 -2.75
CA VAL A 26 2.13 -3.79 -4.00
C VAL A 26 3.60 -3.64 -4.40
N GLY A 27 3.92 -3.95 -5.66
CA GLY A 27 5.22 -3.59 -6.24
C GLY A 27 5.26 -2.10 -6.55
N MET A 28 6.26 -1.38 -6.03
CA MET A 28 6.38 0.05 -6.30
C MET A 28 6.76 0.33 -7.76
N PRO A 29 6.25 1.43 -8.34
CA PRO A 29 6.44 1.76 -9.76
C PRO A 29 7.88 2.16 -10.09
N THR A 30 8.64 2.59 -9.07
CA THR A 30 10.00 3.10 -9.24
C THR A 30 11.01 1.97 -9.34
N LYS A 31 11.84 2.01 -10.40
CA LYS A 31 13.01 1.14 -10.56
C LYS A 31 14.27 1.87 -10.09
N TYR A 32 14.98 1.24 -9.16
CA TYR A 32 16.22 1.76 -8.57
C TYR A 32 17.46 1.13 -9.22
N LYS A 33 18.57 1.86 -9.24
CA LYS A 33 19.84 1.34 -9.79
C LYS A 33 20.58 0.50 -8.77
N THR A 34 20.41 0.79 -7.48
CA THR A 34 21.04 0.06 -6.38
C THR A 34 20.02 -0.38 -5.33
N ILE A 35 20.43 -1.33 -4.49
CA ILE A 35 19.64 -1.78 -3.34
C ILE A 35 19.53 -0.63 -2.31
N GLU A 36 20.59 0.15 -2.13
CA GLU A 36 20.63 1.27 -1.18
C GLU A 36 19.64 2.37 -1.56
N GLU A 37 19.51 2.69 -2.85
CA GLU A 37 18.48 3.62 -3.33
C GLU A 37 17.07 3.08 -3.04
N ALA A 38 16.83 1.79 -3.29
CA ALA A 38 15.53 1.16 -3.00
C ALA A 38 15.22 1.12 -1.49
N LYS A 39 16.21 0.89 -0.62
CA LYS A 39 16.06 0.95 0.84
C LYS A 39 15.75 2.36 1.35
N GLY A 40 16.19 3.38 0.61
CA GLY A 40 15.92 4.78 0.91
C GLY A 40 14.55 5.26 0.42
N ASP A 41 13.76 4.39 -0.22
CA ASP A 41 12.41 4.72 -0.64
C ASP A 41 11.55 5.10 0.57
N ASN A 42 10.88 6.23 0.44
CA ASN A 42 9.93 6.75 1.40
C ASN A 42 8.57 7.01 0.73
N SER A 43 8.22 6.17 -0.23
CA SER A 43 6.91 6.25 -0.88
C SER A 43 5.82 5.85 0.12
N SER A 44 4.62 6.37 -0.08
CA SER A 44 3.45 6.05 0.74
C SER A 44 2.29 5.63 -0.14
N LEU A 45 1.52 4.67 0.37
CA LEU A 45 0.31 4.16 -0.25
C LEU A 45 -0.90 4.72 0.49
N ARG A 46 -1.85 5.28 -0.26
CA ARG A 46 -3.11 5.78 0.29
C ARG A 46 -4.27 5.43 -0.61
N PHE A 47 -5.32 4.89 -0.03
CA PHE A 47 -6.63 4.91 -0.69
C PHE A 47 -7.18 6.33 -0.61
N VAL A 48 -7.61 6.89 -1.74
CA VAL A 48 -8.22 8.22 -1.79
C VAL A 48 -9.45 8.19 -2.69
N LYS A 49 -10.36 9.13 -2.49
CA LYS A 49 -11.45 9.36 -3.44
C LYS A 49 -10.93 10.21 -4.61
N HIS A 50 -11.09 9.72 -5.84
CA HIS A 50 -10.74 10.40 -7.08
C HIS A 50 -11.84 10.13 -8.12
N ASP A 51 -12.45 11.19 -8.66
CA ASP A 51 -13.54 11.11 -9.64
C ASP A 51 -14.67 10.15 -9.25
N GLU A 52 -15.20 10.28 -8.02
CA GLU A 52 -16.26 9.41 -7.45
C GLU A 52 -15.87 7.93 -7.23
N HIS A 53 -14.59 7.59 -7.38
CA HIS A 53 -14.07 6.23 -7.14
C HIS A 53 -12.97 6.23 -6.09
N ILE A 54 -12.82 5.11 -5.39
CA ILE A 54 -11.68 4.84 -4.53
C ILE A 54 -10.57 4.23 -5.34
N VAL A 55 -9.41 4.86 -5.29
CA VAL A 55 -8.18 4.41 -5.95
C VAL A 55 -7.05 4.34 -4.95
N LEU A 56 -6.05 3.51 -5.23
CA LEU A 56 -4.83 3.43 -4.44
C LEU A 56 -3.76 4.29 -5.11
N VAL A 57 -3.35 5.35 -4.43
CA VAL A 57 -2.36 6.30 -4.93
C VAL A 57 -1.03 6.05 -4.23
N ILE A 58 0.03 6.00 -5.04
CA ILE A 58 1.40 5.90 -4.57
C ILE A 58 2.02 7.29 -4.69
N TYR A 59 2.40 7.85 -3.56
CA TYR A 59 3.06 9.15 -3.49
C TYR A 59 4.54 9.01 -3.20
N SER A 60 5.38 9.84 -3.82
CA SER A 60 6.79 9.97 -3.43
C SER A 60 6.95 10.86 -2.21
N ASN A 61 8.10 10.73 -1.52
CA ASN A 61 8.54 11.65 -0.49
C ASN A 61 7.54 11.83 0.65
N TRP A 62 7.03 10.72 1.20
CA TRP A 62 6.22 10.76 2.40
C TRP A 62 7.04 11.28 3.58
N LYS A 63 6.46 12.24 4.30
CA LYS A 63 7.06 12.79 5.50
C LYS A 63 6.06 12.64 6.64
N GLN A 64 6.48 11.93 7.67
CA GLN A 64 5.74 11.80 8.92
C GLN A 64 6.63 12.13 10.12
N GLY A 65 6.01 12.60 11.20
CA GLY A 65 6.70 12.79 12.46
C GLY A 65 6.06 13.83 13.36
N MET A 66 6.70 14.05 14.51
CA MET A 66 6.25 15.04 15.48
C MET A 66 6.80 16.44 15.13
N ILE A 67 5.92 17.40 14.87
CA ILE A 67 6.26 18.82 14.70
C ILE A 67 5.55 19.60 15.80
N SER A 68 6.31 20.32 16.62
CA SER A 68 5.77 21.15 17.71
C SER A 68 4.81 20.39 18.65
N GLY A 69 5.12 19.13 18.95
CA GLY A 69 4.33 18.29 19.86
C GLY A 69 3.04 17.72 19.26
N LYS A 70 2.82 17.86 17.95
CA LYS A 70 1.72 17.25 17.21
C LYS A 70 2.26 16.27 16.18
N TRP A 71 1.53 15.18 15.93
CA TRP A 71 1.84 14.28 14.83
C TRP A 71 1.42 14.95 13.52
N HIS A 72 2.33 14.94 12.54
CA HIS A 72 2.10 15.48 11.21
C HIS A 72 2.43 14.43 10.16
N GLU A 73 1.58 14.37 9.16
CA GLU A 73 1.68 13.50 8.00
C GLU A 73 1.46 14.36 6.76
N ASN A 74 2.40 14.34 5.82
CA ASN A 74 2.31 15.12 4.61
C ASN A 74 2.97 14.39 3.44
N VAL A 75 2.26 14.37 2.32
CA VAL A 75 2.87 14.09 1.02
C VAL A 75 3.63 15.34 0.61
N ALA A 76 4.97 15.25 0.59
CA ALA A 76 5.82 16.33 0.12
C ALA A 76 6.27 16.16 -1.35
N GLY A 77 5.95 15.01 -1.95
CA GLY A 77 6.29 14.67 -3.33
C GLY A 77 5.09 14.70 -4.28
N GLU A 78 5.23 13.93 -5.36
CA GLU A 78 4.27 13.82 -6.44
C GLU A 78 3.57 12.45 -6.45
N VAL A 79 2.49 12.34 -7.22
CA VAL A 79 1.86 11.06 -7.51
C VAL A 79 2.78 10.27 -8.44
N LEU A 80 3.25 9.12 -7.98
CA LEU A 80 4.04 8.17 -8.79
C LEU A 80 3.13 7.24 -9.60
N ASP A 81 2.00 6.83 -9.02
CA ASP A 81 1.06 5.92 -9.66
C ASP A 81 -0.34 6.03 -9.05
N ILE A 82 -1.33 5.60 -9.83
CA ILE A 82 -2.72 5.43 -9.41
C ILE A 82 -3.14 4.04 -9.88
N ILE A 83 -3.44 3.17 -8.93
CA ILE A 83 -3.93 1.82 -9.15
C ILE A 83 -5.44 1.85 -8.92
N LYS A 84 -6.21 1.29 -9.83
CA LYS A 84 -7.66 1.11 -9.65
C LYS A 84 -7.96 -0.32 -9.19
N TRP A 85 -9.17 -0.55 -8.70
CA TRP A 85 -9.60 -1.90 -8.32
C TRP A 85 -9.54 -2.88 -9.51
N GLU A 86 -9.83 -2.43 -10.73
CA GLU A 86 -9.77 -3.25 -11.94
C GLU A 86 -8.34 -3.72 -12.27
N ASP A 87 -7.32 -3.05 -11.73
CA ASP A 87 -5.92 -3.41 -11.89
C ASP A 87 -5.46 -4.49 -10.88
N TRP A 88 -6.32 -5.46 -10.59
CA TRP A 88 -6.11 -6.52 -9.60
C TRP A 88 -4.82 -7.32 -9.78
N TYR A 89 -4.24 -7.32 -10.98
CA TYR A 89 -2.96 -7.99 -11.28
C TYR A 89 -1.74 -7.24 -10.70
N ARG A 90 -1.92 -6.00 -10.23
CA ARG A 90 -0.85 -5.12 -9.73
C ARG A 90 -0.69 -5.19 -8.21
N TYR A 91 -1.64 -5.79 -7.50
CA TYR A 91 -1.67 -5.83 -6.05
C TYR A 91 -2.24 -7.16 -5.55
N LYS A 92 -2.06 -7.44 -4.26
CA LYS A 92 -2.81 -8.48 -3.55
C LYS A 92 -3.40 -7.87 -2.29
N ILE A 93 -4.67 -8.14 -2.01
CA ILE A 93 -5.32 -7.75 -0.77
C ILE A 93 -5.94 -8.98 -0.12
N SER A 94 -5.72 -9.15 1.17
CA SER A 94 -6.34 -10.17 1.99
C SER A 94 -6.87 -9.56 3.28
N MET A 95 -7.87 -10.20 3.90
CA MET A 95 -8.30 -9.83 5.25
C MET A 95 -7.40 -10.55 6.27
N ALA A 96 -6.87 -9.82 7.24
CA ALA A 96 -6.11 -10.44 8.32
C ALA A 96 -7.04 -11.33 9.16
N LYS A 97 -6.56 -12.50 9.60
CA LYS A 97 -7.30 -13.33 10.55
C LYS A 97 -7.19 -12.69 11.94
N GLU A 98 -8.32 -12.43 12.60
CA GLU A 98 -8.32 -12.07 14.02
C GLU A 98 -7.91 -13.31 14.84
N GLU A 99 -6.89 -13.17 15.71
CA GLU A 99 -6.47 -14.22 16.64
C GLU A 99 -7.62 -14.52 17.62
N GLY A 100 -8.27 -15.67 17.42
CA GLY A 100 -9.45 -16.06 18.22
C GLY A 100 -9.73 -17.55 18.26
N ILE A 101 -8.73 -18.40 17.97
CA ILE A 101 -8.84 -19.85 18.20
C ILE A 101 -7.62 -20.25 19.03
N GLU A 102 -7.87 -20.60 20.29
CA GLU A 102 -6.86 -21.22 21.16
C GLU A 102 -6.16 -22.36 20.39
N GLY A 103 -4.84 -22.24 20.18
CA GLY A 103 -4.01 -23.35 19.73
C GLY A 103 -3.59 -23.40 18.27
N VAL A 104 -3.60 -22.30 17.51
CA VAL A 104 -2.94 -22.24 16.20
C VAL A 104 -1.88 -21.14 16.23
N GLY A 105 -0.61 -21.57 16.28
CA GLY A 105 0.53 -20.68 16.21
C GLY A 105 0.66 -19.99 14.86
N ASP A 106 1.38 -18.86 14.86
CA ASP A 106 1.83 -18.09 13.69
C ASP A 106 2.14 -18.98 12.49
N SER A 107 1.23 -19.03 11.51
CA SER A 107 1.51 -19.29 10.09
C SER A 107 0.20 -19.48 9.31
N ASP A 108 0.20 -19.01 8.07
CA ASP A 108 -0.90 -18.99 7.11
C ASP A 108 -2.06 -18.03 7.45
N SER A 109 -1.78 -16.74 7.22
CA SER A 109 -2.80 -15.83 6.70
C SER A 109 -3.47 -16.50 5.51
N GLY A 110 -4.69 -16.99 5.75
CA GLY A 110 -5.48 -17.61 4.70
C GLY A 110 -5.78 -16.52 3.68
N TYR A 111 -5.05 -16.53 2.57
CA TYR A 111 -5.30 -15.64 1.45
C TYR A 111 -6.73 -15.85 0.97
N VAL A 112 -7.64 -14.98 1.42
CA VAL A 112 -8.89 -14.74 0.71
C VAL A 112 -8.63 -13.47 -0.07
N PRO A 113 -8.40 -13.53 -1.40
CA PRO A 113 -8.35 -12.34 -2.21
C PRO A 113 -9.64 -11.58 -1.96
N SER A 114 -9.56 -10.41 -1.35
CA SER A 114 -10.75 -9.56 -1.21
C SER A 114 -11.06 -9.01 -2.60
N ALA A 115 -11.83 -9.77 -3.38
CA ALA A 115 -12.33 -9.36 -4.69
C ALA A 115 -13.39 -8.25 -4.57
N THR A 116 -13.71 -7.79 -3.37
CA THR A 116 -14.63 -6.67 -3.14
C THR A 116 -14.10 -5.41 -3.82
N ASN A 117 -14.95 -4.78 -4.62
CA ASN A 117 -14.67 -3.49 -5.23
C ASN A 117 -14.35 -2.45 -4.13
N TRP A 118 -13.32 -1.64 -4.33
CA TRP A 118 -12.89 -0.68 -3.30
C TRP A 118 -13.95 0.39 -2.99
N ASP A 119 -14.77 0.78 -3.97
CA ASP A 119 -15.89 1.68 -3.76
C ASP A 119 -16.91 1.10 -2.78
N GLU A 120 -17.16 -0.20 -2.87
CA GLU A 120 -18.03 -0.93 -1.95
C GLU A 120 -17.35 -1.12 -0.60
N LEU A 121 -16.08 -1.52 -0.60
CA LEU A 121 -15.31 -1.77 0.62
C LEU A 121 -15.26 -0.54 1.53
N PHE A 122 -15.03 0.63 0.95
CA PHE A 122 -14.92 1.89 1.67
C PHE A 122 -16.21 2.71 1.68
N ASP A 123 -17.30 2.25 1.06
CA ASP A 123 -18.57 2.97 0.96
C ASP A 123 -18.40 4.39 0.37
N VAL A 124 -17.90 4.45 -0.87
CA VAL A 124 -17.49 5.69 -1.56
C VAL A 124 -18.54 6.79 -1.58
N LYS A 125 -19.83 6.41 -1.64
CA LYS A 125 -20.96 7.34 -1.68
C LYS A 125 -21.06 8.21 -0.43
N ASN A 126 -20.51 7.74 0.68
CA ASN A 126 -20.49 8.43 1.96
C ASN A 126 -19.12 9.06 2.26
N LYS A 127 -18.21 9.13 1.28
CA LYS A 127 -16.90 9.78 1.42
C LYS A 127 -16.88 11.16 0.75
N GLU A 128 -16.32 12.12 1.48
CA GLU A 128 -15.95 13.43 0.94
C GLU A 128 -14.79 13.30 -0.05
N ASP A 129 -14.64 14.27 -0.95
CA ASP A 129 -13.59 14.27 -1.99
C ASP A 129 -12.17 14.39 -1.40
N THR A 130 -12.05 14.86 -0.16
CA THR A 130 -10.79 14.92 0.60
C THR A 130 -10.49 13.66 1.40
N TRP A 131 -11.36 12.65 1.34
CA TRP A 131 -11.17 11.43 2.12
C TRP A 131 -9.94 10.66 1.65
N GLY A 132 -9.19 10.15 2.63
CA GLY A 132 -8.13 9.19 2.38
C GLY A 132 -7.92 8.25 3.56
N CYS A 133 -7.43 7.05 3.26
CA CYS A 133 -7.03 6.02 4.20
C CYS A 133 -5.57 5.64 3.92
N THR A 134 -4.70 5.85 4.91
CA THR A 134 -3.30 5.45 4.83
C THR A 134 -3.17 3.94 4.97
N VAL A 135 -2.32 3.34 4.14
CA VAL A 135 -1.84 1.98 4.37
C VAL A 135 -0.57 2.07 5.22
N GLU A 136 -0.59 1.41 6.37
CA GLU A 136 0.54 1.37 7.29
C GLU A 136 1.58 0.37 6.80
N SER A 137 2.85 0.79 6.74
CA SER A 137 3.94 -0.07 6.31
C SER A 137 4.27 -1.09 7.40
N LEU A 138 4.16 -2.38 7.08
CA LEU A 138 4.55 -3.47 7.99
C LEU A 138 5.94 -4.01 7.65
N ALA A 139 6.23 -4.21 6.37
CA ALA A 139 7.48 -4.77 5.89
C ALA A 139 7.75 -4.34 4.43
N TYR A 140 8.97 -4.62 3.97
CA TYR A 140 9.33 -4.45 2.57
C TYR A 140 10.30 -5.52 2.09
N SER A 141 10.23 -5.82 0.80
CA SER A 141 11.20 -6.65 0.09
C SER A 141 11.83 -5.83 -1.03
N ILE A 142 13.06 -6.18 -1.42
CA ILE A 142 13.72 -5.57 -2.58
C ILE A 142 14.03 -6.68 -3.57
N CYS A 143 13.35 -6.63 -4.72
CA CYS A 143 13.47 -7.62 -5.77
C CYS A 143 14.40 -7.13 -6.86
N LYS A 144 15.31 -8.02 -7.30
CA LYS A 144 16.18 -7.75 -8.44
C LYS A 144 15.42 -8.03 -9.74
N TYR A 145 15.45 -7.07 -10.65
CA TYR A 145 14.77 -7.11 -11.94
C TYR A 145 15.78 -6.97 -13.08
N PHE A 146 15.76 -7.92 -14.00
CA PHE A 146 16.57 -7.89 -15.22
C PHE A 146 15.72 -7.35 -16.36
N ASN A 147 16.14 -6.24 -16.97
CA ASN A 147 15.55 -5.74 -18.22
C ASN A 147 16.14 -6.47 -19.42
#